data_AF-K3VHR4-F1
#
_entry.id   AF-K3VHR4-F1
#
_cell.length_a   1.000
_cell.length_b   1.000
_cell.length_c   1.000
_cell.angle_alpha   90.00
_cell.angle_beta   90.00
_cell.angle_gamma   90.00
#
_symmetry.space_group_name_H-M   'P 1'
#
loop_
_entity.id
_entity.type
_entity.pdbx_description
1 polymer ?
#
loop_
_entity_poly.entity_id
_entity_poly.type
_entity_poly.pdbx_seq_one_letter_code
_entity_poly.pdbx_strand_id
1 'polypeptide(L)'
;MTIPLSFLAEKWGRSSILRFNLLSRSFLLFWAIVVGHFDDLLPTRAILAGPALSVLGGDCVFNSLTYSLVSNLTDDHVQRAIYFGYMSSMSYVVALLGPALASVTMSISLLLPFCLGISLLLFAIPAIRMLPSTAEMSKNVDNPDVEQQEPLLSSPRLKAQEGDQLVFHSVAQRLGTIKNIVTSHPRNFTLLLFSFVLTSLASSDTKLLVQYISARYKWTFAAAGYLISGKAVVNFTLLTFIIPKVLRSARLVPDEAYSEAVDKSNLLNAMYCLLASVFGALGIAVASKIWMLIPAMFVYALGSALPIFTLSLLKSPAISPQQTDITTNTSEIENHVFSIVMLVKTAGSLLGAPLMATLWVYGLSLGDVSLGMPFFFSSICYTVAIWVFCNIEVDRYWMSRP
;
A
#
# COMPACT_ATOMS: atom_id res chain seq x y z
N MET A 1 2.21 -16.16 -1.91
CA MET A 1 2.04 -16.56 -3.32
C MET A 1 2.98 -15.85 -4.29
N THR A 2 3.55 -14.69 -3.96
CA THR A 2 4.50 -14.00 -4.86
C THR A 2 5.78 -14.80 -5.11
N ILE A 3 6.38 -15.36 -4.05
CA ILE A 3 7.69 -16.04 -4.14
C ILE A 3 7.66 -17.27 -5.10
N PRO A 4 6.70 -18.21 -5.02
CA PRO A 4 6.65 -19.35 -5.95
C PRO A 4 6.39 -18.94 -7.41
N LEU A 5 5.52 -17.94 -7.63
CA LEU A 5 5.21 -17.48 -8.99
C LEU A 5 6.36 -16.70 -9.62
N SER A 6 7.17 -15.99 -8.84
CA SER A 6 8.40 -15.37 -9.35
C SER A 6 9.39 -16.41 -9.87
N PHE A 7 9.56 -17.54 -9.17
CA PHE A 7 10.39 -18.66 -9.66
C PHE A 7 9.80 -19.33 -10.91
N LEU A 8 8.47 -19.48 -10.95
CA LEU A 8 7.82 -20.01 -12.14
C LEU A 8 7.97 -19.05 -13.33
N ALA A 9 8.14 -17.73 -13.09
CA ALA A 9 8.33 -16.73 -14.13
C ALA A 9 9.66 -16.89 -14.84
N GLU A 10 10.69 -17.33 -14.12
CA GLU A 10 12.01 -17.65 -14.66
C GLU A 10 11.95 -18.90 -15.55
N LYS A 11 11.11 -19.89 -15.20
CA LYS A 11 11.00 -21.15 -15.96
C LYS A 11 10.03 -21.07 -17.15
N TRP A 12 8.89 -20.39 -17.00
CA TRP A 12 7.79 -20.35 -17.99
C TRP A 12 7.72 -19.03 -18.77
N GLY A 13 8.60 -18.09 -18.44
CA GLY A 13 8.66 -16.75 -19.03
C GLY A 13 7.69 -15.77 -18.36
N ARG A 14 8.15 -14.53 -18.17
CA ARG A 14 7.40 -13.45 -17.48
C ARG A 14 6.08 -13.10 -18.17
N SER A 15 6.04 -13.13 -19.51
CA SER A 15 4.83 -12.87 -20.31
C SER A 15 3.73 -13.94 -20.09
N SER A 16 4.11 -15.21 -19.89
CA SER A 16 3.13 -16.27 -19.58
C SER A 16 2.48 -16.07 -18.21
N ILE A 17 3.25 -15.63 -17.22
CA ILE A 17 2.71 -15.38 -15.88
C ILE A 17 1.83 -14.13 -15.83
N LEU A 18 2.20 -13.08 -16.56
CA LEU A 18 1.32 -11.92 -16.72
C LEU A 18 -0.04 -12.30 -17.31
N ARG A 19 -0.08 -13.23 -18.27
CA ARG A 19 -1.34 -13.76 -18.82
C ARG A 19 -2.15 -14.55 -17.79
N PHE A 20 -1.52 -15.39 -16.98
CA PHE A 20 -2.21 -16.11 -15.89
C PHE A 20 -2.77 -15.15 -14.84
N ASN A 21 -2.03 -14.09 -14.52
CA ASN A 21 -2.50 -13.04 -13.62
C ASN A 21 -3.76 -12.34 -14.17
N LEU A 22 -3.74 -12.00 -15.46
CA LEU A 22 -4.88 -11.42 -16.16
C LEU A 22 -6.10 -12.34 -16.14
N LEU A 23 -5.89 -13.64 -16.38
CA LEU A 23 -6.96 -14.64 -16.34
C LEU A 23 -7.60 -14.75 -14.95
N SER A 24 -6.78 -14.78 -13.90
CA SER A 24 -7.24 -14.77 -12.51
C SER A 24 -8.10 -13.53 -12.23
N ARG A 25 -7.65 -12.34 -12.65
CA ARG A 25 -8.37 -11.08 -12.46
C ARG A 25 -9.67 -11.01 -13.25
N SER A 26 -9.68 -11.48 -14.49
CA SER A 26 -10.88 -11.57 -15.32
C SER A 26 -11.90 -12.54 -14.75
N PHE A 27 -11.46 -13.69 -14.22
CA PHE A 27 -12.33 -14.65 -13.56
C PHE A 27 -13.00 -14.05 -12.32
N LEU A 28 -12.27 -13.29 -11.51
CA LEU A 28 -12.83 -12.61 -10.34
C LEU A 28 -14.00 -11.67 -10.72
N LEU A 29 -13.81 -10.85 -11.77
CA LEU A 29 -14.85 -9.94 -12.25
C LEU A 29 -16.02 -10.69 -12.91
N PHE A 30 -15.72 -11.73 -13.69
CA PHE A 30 -16.72 -12.57 -14.33
C PHE A 30 -17.57 -13.31 -13.29
N TRP A 31 -16.96 -13.86 -12.25
CA TRP A 31 -17.69 -14.53 -11.17
C TRP A 31 -18.63 -13.57 -10.44
N ALA A 32 -18.23 -12.31 -10.24
CA ALA A 32 -19.11 -11.29 -9.70
C ALA A 32 -20.34 -11.02 -10.58
N ILE A 33 -20.16 -11.00 -11.92
CA ILE A 33 -21.29 -10.91 -12.88
C ILE A 33 -22.20 -12.13 -12.76
N VAL A 34 -21.65 -13.34 -12.72
CA VAL A 34 -22.43 -14.58 -12.61
C VAL A 34 -23.27 -14.59 -11.34
N VAL A 35 -22.67 -14.32 -10.18
CA VAL A 35 -23.39 -14.27 -8.89
C VAL A 35 -24.44 -13.16 -8.88
N GLY A 36 -24.17 -12.03 -9.52
CA GLY A 36 -25.12 -10.90 -9.59
C GLY A 36 -26.26 -11.10 -10.59
N HIS A 37 -26.08 -11.92 -11.63
CA HIS A 37 -27.13 -12.19 -12.64
C HIS A 37 -28.01 -13.38 -12.28
N PHE A 38 -27.46 -14.37 -11.56
CA PHE A 38 -28.16 -15.55 -11.10
C PHE A 38 -28.42 -15.48 -9.58
N ASP A 39 -28.86 -14.31 -9.09
CA ASP A 39 -29.17 -14.07 -7.67
C ASP A 39 -30.32 -14.96 -7.16
N ASP A 40 -31.24 -15.34 -8.03
CA ASP A 40 -32.31 -16.30 -7.73
C ASP A 40 -31.81 -17.74 -7.50
N LEU A 41 -30.66 -18.12 -8.08
CA LEU A 41 -30.11 -19.49 -8.01
C LEU A 41 -28.90 -19.61 -7.09
N LEU A 42 -28.10 -18.56 -6.96
CA LEU A 42 -26.86 -18.54 -6.20
C LEU A 42 -26.99 -17.62 -4.99
N PRO A 43 -26.73 -18.12 -3.76
CA PRO A 43 -26.72 -17.24 -2.59
C PRO A 43 -25.58 -16.23 -2.71
N THR A 44 -25.76 -15.02 -2.17
CA THR A 44 -24.72 -13.97 -2.16
C THR A 44 -23.38 -14.44 -1.58
N ARG A 45 -23.39 -15.44 -0.69
CA ARG A 45 -22.19 -16.10 -0.15
C ARG A 45 -21.31 -16.77 -1.21
N ALA A 46 -21.86 -17.11 -2.38
CA ALA A 46 -21.13 -17.68 -3.51
C ALA A 46 -20.03 -16.73 -4.03
N ILE A 47 -20.12 -15.42 -3.75
CA ILE A 47 -19.08 -14.46 -4.12
C ILE A 47 -17.72 -14.76 -3.47
N LEU A 48 -17.70 -15.50 -2.35
CA LEU A 48 -16.49 -15.95 -1.67
C LEU A 48 -15.65 -16.92 -2.52
N ALA A 49 -16.25 -17.56 -3.53
CA ALA A 49 -15.52 -18.40 -4.49
C ALA A 49 -14.82 -17.58 -5.59
N GLY A 50 -15.12 -16.28 -5.74
CA GLY A 50 -14.53 -15.43 -6.77
C GLY A 50 -12.99 -15.40 -6.76
N PRO A 51 -12.34 -15.30 -5.59
CA PRO A 51 -10.88 -15.36 -5.50
C PRO A 51 -10.27 -16.76 -5.71
N ALA A 52 -11.01 -17.81 -6.10
CA ALA A 52 -10.49 -19.17 -6.23
C ALA A 52 -9.26 -19.26 -7.16
N LEU A 53 -9.24 -18.50 -8.26
CA LEU A 53 -8.11 -18.45 -9.20
C LEU A 53 -6.99 -17.48 -8.78
N SER A 54 -7.11 -16.80 -7.63
CA SER A 54 -6.07 -15.89 -7.12
C SER A 54 -4.75 -16.59 -6.79
N VAL A 55 -4.75 -17.93 -6.72
CA VAL A 55 -3.53 -18.74 -6.64
C VAL A 55 -2.66 -18.59 -7.90
N LEU A 56 -3.27 -18.39 -9.07
CA LEU A 56 -2.57 -18.22 -10.35
C LEU A 56 -1.99 -16.80 -10.53
N GLY A 57 -2.35 -15.86 -9.65
CA GLY A 57 -1.86 -14.49 -9.69
C GLY A 57 -2.71 -13.55 -8.83
N GLY A 58 -2.12 -12.39 -8.48
CA GLY A 58 -2.78 -11.30 -7.77
C GLY A 58 -1.99 -10.00 -7.89
N ASP A 59 -2.43 -8.97 -7.17
CA ASP A 59 -1.87 -7.61 -7.28
C ASP A 59 -0.36 -7.57 -6.98
N CYS A 60 0.10 -8.32 -5.97
CA CYS A 60 1.52 -8.39 -5.63
C CYS A 60 2.37 -9.03 -6.74
N VAL A 61 1.87 -10.08 -7.38
CA VAL A 61 2.57 -10.77 -8.48
C VAL A 61 2.64 -9.86 -9.70
N PHE A 62 1.53 -9.22 -10.04
CA PHE A 62 1.48 -8.26 -11.15
C PHE A 62 2.46 -7.12 -10.95
N ASN A 63 2.40 -6.45 -9.79
CA ASN A 63 3.28 -5.32 -9.49
C ASN A 63 4.75 -5.74 -9.51
N SER A 64 5.10 -6.88 -8.90
CA SER A 64 6.48 -7.38 -8.90
C SER A 64 7.00 -7.68 -10.31
N LEU A 65 6.20 -8.30 -11.17
CA LEU A 65 6.59 -8.62 -12.54
C LEU A 65 6.75 -7.35 -13.38
N THR A 66 5.81 -6.41 -13.27
CA THR A 66 5.88 -5.15 -14.02
C THR A 66 7.08 -4.32 -13.59
N TYR A 67 7.36 -4.20 -12.28
CA TYR A 67 8.56 -3.52 -11.81
C TYR A 67 9.85 -4.21 -12.28
N SER A 68 9.88 -5.55 -12.27
CA SER A 68 11.04 -6.31 -12.76
C SER A 68 11.23 -6.23 -14.28
N LEU A 69 10.15 -6.07 -15.06
CA LEU A 69 10.24 -5.82 -16.49
C LEU A 69 10.82 -4.43 -16.74
N VAL A 70 10.28 -3.41 -16.08
CA VAL A 70 10.76 -2.02 -16.21
C VAL A 70 12.22 -1.90 -15.76
N SER A 71 12.62 -2.58 -14.68
CA SER A 71 14.01 -2.54 -14.22
C SER A 71 15.00 -3.11 -15.22
N ASN A 72 14.55 -4.03 -16.08
CA ASN A 72 15.39 -4.76 -17.01
C ASN A 72 15.40 -4.14 -18.43
N LEU A 73 14.67 -3.05 -18.67
CA LEU A 73 14.63 -2.39 -19.98
C LEU A 73 15.85 -1.49 -20.25
N THR A 74 16.56 -1.07 -19.20
CA THR A 74 17.72 -0.18 -19.32
C THR A 74 18.65 -0.38 -18.14
N ASP A 75 19.95 -0.39 -18.44
CA ASP A 75 21.00 -0.42 -17.43
C ASP A 75 21.26 0.99 -16.85
N ASP A 76 20.84 2.04 -17.55
CA ASP A 76 20.97 3.42 -17.09
C ASP A 76 20.04 3.71 -15.90
N HIS A 77 20.65 4.06 -14.78
CA HIS A 77 19.97 4.44 -13.54
C HIS A 77 19.01 5.62 -13.72
N VAL A 78 19.35 6.60 -14.56
CA VAL A 78 18.52 7.80 -14.77
C VAL A 78 17.27 7.43 -15.57
N GLN A 79 17.42 6.75 -16.71
CA GLN A 79 16.27 6.28 -17.49
C GLN A 79 15.37 5.33 -16.71
N ARG A 80 15.95 4.42 -15.92
CA ARG A 80 15.16 3.51 -15.07
C ARG A 80 14.31 4.27 -14.05
N ALA A 81 14.87 5.30 -13.41
CA ALA A 81 14.12 6.16 -12.49
C ALA A 81 12.98 6.91 -13.20
N ILE A 82 13.20 7.39 -14.43
CA ILE A 82 12.15 8.02 -15.25
C ILE A 82 11.01 7.04 -15.54
N TYR A 83 11.31 5.81 -15.94
CA TYR A 83 10.28 4.79 -16.20
C TYR A 83 9.48 4.40 -14.96
N PHE A 84 10.13 4.25 -13.80
CA PHE A 84 9.42 4.04 -12.54
C PHE A 84 8.53 5.24 -12.16
N GLY A 85 9.00 6.47 -12.46
CA GLY A 85 8.21 7.68 -12.34
C GLY A 85 6.94 7.65 -13.19
N TYR A 86 7.05 7.25 -14.46
CA TYR A 86 5.88 7.09 -15.34
C TYR A 86 4.91 6.02 -14.87
N MET A 87 5.41 4.85 -14.46
CA MET A 87 4.57 3.77 -13.93
C MET A 87 3.77 4.20 -12.69
N SER A 88 4.42 4.94 -11.79
CA SER A 88 3.77 5.50 -10.61
C SER A 88 2.73 6.57 -10.99
N SER A 89 3.07 7.45 -11.93
CA SER A 89 2.17 8.50 -12.43
C SER A 89 0.90 7.94 -13.06
N MET A 90 1.04 6.91 -13.91
CA MET A 90 -0.12 6.22 -14.50
C MET A 90 -1.02 5.59 -13.45
N SER A 91 -0.42 4.97 -12.41
CA SER A 91 -1.18 4.39 -11.30
C SER A 91 -2.01 5.43 -10.57
N TYR A 92 -1.49 6.65 -10.38
CA TYR A 92 -2.25 7.75 -9.77
C TYR A 92 -3.39 8.25 -10.66
N VAL A 93 -3.16 8.42 -11.96
CA VAL A 93 -4.20 8.83 -12.90
C VAL A 93 -5.35 7.82 -12.91
N VAL A 94 -5.04 6.53 -12.97
CA VAL A 94 -6.04 5.46 -12.93
C VAL A 94 -6.74 5.40 -11.57
N ALA A 95 -6.04 5.63 -10.46
CA ALA A 95 -6.65 5.68 -9.13
C ALA A 95 -7.66 6.85 -8.98
N LEU A 96 -7.47 7.95 -9.72
CA LEU A 96 -8.36 9.10 -9.73
C LEU A 96 -9.55 8.91 -10.67
N LEU A 97 -9.29 8.42 -11.89
CA LEU A 97 -10.34 8.20 -12.90
C LEU A 97 -11.17 6.94 -12.65
N GLY A 98 -10.58 5.92 -12.02
CA GLY A 98 -11.20 4.62 -11.79
C GLY A 98 -12.54 4.71 -11.07
N PRO A 99 -12.62 5.32 -9.88
CA PRO A 99 -13.89 5.51 -9.17
C PRO A 99 -14.91 6.34 -9.97
N ALA A 100 -14.46 7.35 -10.72
CA ALA A 100 -15.36 8.20 -11.52
C ALA A 100 -15.97 7.41 -12.68
N LEU A 101 -15.13 6.70 -13.45
CA LEU A 101 -15.58 5.83 -14.53
C LEU A 101 -16.51 4.73 -14.00
N ALA A 102 -16.14 4.05 -12.91
CA ALA A 102 -16.99 3.06 -12.28
C ALA A 102 -18.35 3.64 -11.86
N SER A 103 -18.39 4.86 -11.33
CA SER A 103 -19.62 5.54 -10.90
C SER A 103 -20.53 5.90 -12.07
N VAL A 104 -19.98 6.47 -13.14
CA VAL A 104 -20.71 6.76 -14.38
C VAL A 104 -21.30 5.47 -14.94
N THR A 105 -20.48 4.44 -15.03
CA THR A 105 -20.91 3.17 -15.60
C THR A 105 -21.97 2.46 -14.74
N MET A 106 -21.83 2.49 -13.40
CA MET A 106 -22.84 1.96 -12.47
C MET A 106 -24.18 2.68 -12.57
N SER A 107 -24.19 3.97 -12.94
CA SER A 107 -25.44 4.72 -13.11
C SER A 107 -26.28 4.27 -14.31
N ILE A 108 -25.64 3.63 -15.30
CA ILE A 108 -26.30 3.07 -16.48
C ILE A 108 -26.75 1.63 -16.19
N SER A 109 -25.82 0.79 -15.71
CA SER A 109 -26.10 -0.59 -15.33
C SER A 109 -25.04 -1.11 -14.35
N LEU A 110 -25.47 -1.88 -13.36
CA LEU A 110 -24.59 -2.46 -12.33
C LEU A 110 -23.55 -3.44 -12.91
N LEU A 111 -23.82 -4.04 -14.06
CA LEU A 111 -22.93 -5.02 -14.71
C LEU A 111 -21.83 -4.36 -15.56
N LEU A 112 -22.10 -3.15 -16.06
CA LEU A 112 -21.27 -2.49 -17.05
C LEU A 112 -19.84 -2.14 -16.54
N PRO A 113 -19.58 -1.83 -15.24
CA PRO A 113 -18.22 -1.59 -14.74
C PRO A 113 -17.37 -2.87 -14.77
N PHE A 114 -18.00 -4.03 -14.49
CA PHE A 114 -17.34 -5.32 -14.55
C PHE A 114 -17.02 -5.70 -16.00
N CYS A 115 -17.97 -5.50 -16.92
CA CYS A 115 -17.74 -5.71 -18.35
C CYS A 115 -16.62 -4.81 -18.88
N LEU A 116 -16.64 -3.51 -18.53
CA LEU A 116 -15.58 -2.57 -18.89
C LEU A 116 -14.23 -3.02 -18.33
N GLY A 117 -14.19 -3.46 -17.07
CA GLY A 117 -12.98 -3.99 -16.45
C GLY A 117 -12.42 -5.23 -17.18
N ILE A 118 -13.28 -6.17 -17.56
CA ILE A 118 -12.89 -7.34 -18.36
C ILE A 118 -12.39 -6.90 -19.75
N SER A 119 -13.07 -5.99 -20.42
CA SER A 119 -12.64 -5.46 -21.73
C SER A 119 -11.28 -4.79 -21.66
N LEU A 120 -11.02 -3.97 -20.63
CA LEU A 120 -9.71 -3.34 -20.40
C LEU A 120 -8.61 -4.38 -20.14
N LEU A 121 -8.91 -5.43 -19.36
CA LEU A 121 -7.98 -6.54 -19.13
C LEU A 121 -7.69 -7.30 -20.43
N LEU A 122 -8.71 -7.57 -21.26
CA LEU A 122 -8.51 -8.22 -22.56
C LEU A 122 -7.66 -7.35 -23.51
N PHE A 123 -7.83 -6.03 -23.47
CA PHE A 123 -7.01 -5.09 -24.25
C PHE A 123 -5.53 -5.05 -23.82
N ALA A 124 -5.21 -5.48 -22.59
CA ALA A 124 -3.82 -5.63 -22.16
C ALA A 124 -3.13 -6.88 -22.75
N ILE A 125 -3.87 -7.86 -23.30
CA ILE A 125 -3.28 -9.08 -23.89
C ILE A 125 -2.38 -8.76 -25.10
N PRO A 126 -2.80 -7.96 -26.09
CA PRO A 126 -1.92 -7.50 -27.17
C PRO A 126 -0.63 -6.85 -26.66
N ALA A 127 -0.73 -5.96 -25.67
CA ALA A 127 0.44 -5.30 -25.09
C ALA A 127 1.42 -6.32 -24.47
N ILE A 128 0.91 -7.33 -23.75
CA ILE A 128 1.73 -8.41 -23.18
C ILE A 128 2.39 -9.29 -24.27
N ARG A 129 1.75 -9.44 -25.43
CA ARG A 129 2.34 -10.17 -26.58
C ARG A 129 3.46 -9.38 -27.26
N MET A 130 3.42 -8.04 -27.19
CA MET A 130 4.47 -7.18 -27.72
C MET A 130 5.70 -7.10 -26.80
N LEU A 131 5.62 -7.62 -25.57
CA LEU A 131 6.80 -7.71 -24.72
C LEU A 131 7.82 -8.67 -25.34
N PRO A 132 9.11 -8.29 -25.43
CA PRO A 132 10.15 -9.13 -25.98
C PRO A 132 10.23 -10.46 -25.22
N SER A 133 10.44 -11.55 -25.97
CA SER A 133 10.49 -12.88 -25.39
C SER A 133 11.68 -12.99 -24.43
N THR A 134 11.44 -13.60 -23.26
CA THR A 134 12.44 -13.76 -22.19
C THR A 134 13.77 -14.38 -22.67
N ALA A 135 13.74 -15.15 -23.77
CA ALA A 135 14.93 -15.74 -24.40
C ALA A 135 15.89 -14.71 -25.03
N GLU A 136 15.40 -13.54 -25.43
CA GLU A 136 16.22 -12.47 -26.01
C GLU A 136 16.87 -11.60 -24.92
N MET A 137 16.18 -11.42 -23.79
CA MET A 137 16.70 -10.65 -22.65
C MET A 137 17.85 -11.38 -21.93
N SER A 138 17.86 -12.72 -21.94
CA SER A 138 18.93 -13.54 -21.35
C SER A 138 20.18 -13.62 -22.22
N LYS A 139 20.09 -13.35 -23.53
CA LYS A 139 21.23 -13.43 -24.45
C LYS A 139 22.16 -12.21 -24.40
N ASN A 140 21.69 -11.09 -23.86
CA ASN A 140 22.48 -9.86 -23.74
C ASN A 140 23.38 -9.85 -22.49
N VAL A 141 23.46 -10.95 -21.72
CA VAL A 141 24.25 -11.07 -20.48
C VAL A 141 25.44 -12.04 -20.63
N ASP A 142 25.73 -12.54 -21.83
CA ASP A 142 26.97 -13.28 -22.09
C ASP A 142 28.14 -12.29 -22.27
N ASN A 143 28.59 -11.72 -21.16
CA ASN A 143 29.93 -11.15 -21.04
C ASN A 143 30.59 -11.83 -19.83
N PRO A 144 31.71 -12.56 -19.99
CA PRO A 144 32.21 -13.50 -18.98
C PRO A 144 32.90 -12.86 -17.76
N ASP A 145 32.81 -11.55 -17.55
CA ASP A 145 33.58 -10.83 -16.52
C ASP A 145 32.74 -10.22 -15.37
N VAL A 146 31.52 -10.71 -15.13
CA VAL A 146 30.69 -10.27 -13.98
C VAL A 146 30.37 -11.45 -13.06
N GLU A 147 31.40 -12.06 -12.49
CA GLU A 147 31.29 -13.13 -11.48
C GLU A 147 31.18 -12.58 -10.03
N GLN A 148 30.84 -11.30 -9.84
CA GLN A 148 30.88 -10.66 -8.51
C GLN A 148 29.70 -9.73 -8.12
N GLN A 149 28.55 -9.85 -8.79
CA GLN A 149 27.31 -9.26 -8.26
C GLN A 149 26.28 -10.35 -7.97
N GLU A 150 26.46 -10.96 -6.80
CA GLU A 150 25.42 -11.72 -6.12
C GLU A 150 24.14 -10.87 -6.02
N PRO A 151 23.00 -11.30 -6.58
CA PRO A 151 21.72 -10.78 -6.13
C PRO A 151 21.49 -11.27 -4.70
N LEU A 152 21.15 -10.36 -3.80
CA LEU A 152 20.87 -10.51 -2.36
C LEU A 152 19.71 -11.48 -2.00
N LEU A 153 19.35 -12.37 -2.92
CA LEU A 153 18.55 -13.55 -2.67
C LEU A 153 19.46 -14.76 -2.87
N SER A 154 20.28 -15.02 -1.84
CA SER A 154 21.03 -16.25 -1.67
C SER A 154 20.22 -17.45 -2.17
N SER A 155 20.82 -18.14 -3.12
CA SER A 155 20.32 -19.33 -3.80
C SER A 155 19.69 -20.35 -2.83
N PRO A 156 18.37 -20.57 -2.85
CA PRO A 156 17.73 -21.66 -2.12
C PRO A 156 17.82 -22.98 -2.90
N ARG A 157 18.85 -23.15 -3.73
CA ARG A 157 19.02 -24.33 -4.59
C ARG A 157 19.24 -25.62 -3.78
N LEU A 158 19.46 -25.50 -2.46
CA LEU A 158 19.66 -26.61 -1.52
C LEU A 158 18.55 -26.79 -0.46
N LYS A 159 17.49 -25.97 -0.43
CA LYS A 159 16.45 -26.05 0.62
C LYS A 159 15.07 -26.50 0.15
N ALA A 160 14.95 -26.95 -1.09
CA ALA A 160 13.68 -27.31 -1.72
C ALA A 160 13.18 -28.74 -1.41
N GLN A 161 13.77 -29.46 -0.45
CA GLN A 161 13.43 -30.87 -0.18
C GLN A 161 12.63 -31.13 1.11
N GLU A 162 12.28 -30.11 1.91
CA GLU A 162 11.52 -30.31 3.15
C GLU A 162 10.28 -29.40 3.23
N GLY A 163 9.37 -29.60 2.28
CA GLY A 163 8.07 -28.96 2.23
C GLY A 163 7.13 -29.55 3.28
N ASP A 164 6.95 -28.83 4.40
CA ASP A 164 5.67 -28.62 5.13
C ASP A 164 5.92 -28.02 6.51
N GLN A 165 7.08 -28.30 7.15
CA GLN A 165 7.49 -27.66 8.41
C GLN A 165 8.06 -26.24 8.24
N LEU A 166 8.45 -25.86 7.01
CA LEU A 166 9.12 -24.60 6.72
C LEU A 166 8.24 -23.36 6.81
N VAL A 167 6.92 -23.42 6.57
CA VAL A 167 6.09 -22.21 6.56
C VAL A 167 5.86 -21.68 7.98
N PHE A 168 5.53 -22.56 8.92
CA PHE A 168 5.38 -22.19 10.33
C PHE A 168 6.72 -21.81 10.97
N HIS A 169 7.80 -22.50 10.63
CA HIS A 169 9.14 -22.10 11.09
C HIS A 169 9.59 -20.77 10.47
N SER A 170 9.28 -20.48 9.19
CA SER A 170 9.59 -19.18 8.58
C SER A 170 8.79 -18.05 9.21
N VAL A 171 7.53 -18.27 9.57
CA VAL A 171 6.70 -17.27 10.26
C VAL A 171 7.21 -17.07 11.69
N ALA A 172 7.48 -18.14 12.44
CA ALA A 172 8.01 -18.07 13.80
C ALA A 172 9.42 -17.44 13.84
N GLN A 173 10.27 -17.75 12.87
CA GLN A 173 11.60 -17.17 12.74
C GLN A 173 11.53 -15.70 12.32
N ARG A 174 10.63 -15.31 11.42
CA ARG A 174 10.38 -13.90 11.06
C ARG A 174 9.77 -13.10 12.23
N LEU A 175 8.88 -13.71 13.02
CA LEU A 175 8.39 -13.15 14.29
C LEU A 175 9.51 -13.04 15.33
N GLY A 176 10.42 -14.01 15.38
CA GLY A 176 11.65 -13.96 16.18
C GLY A 176 12.59 -12.84 15.74
N THR A 177 12.73 -12.60 14.44
CA THR A 177 13.49 -11.46 13.89
C THR A 177 12.81 -10.15 14.27
N ILE A 178 11.49 -10.02 14.13
CA ILE A 178 10.75 -8.83 14.58
C ILE A 178 10.93 -8.60 16.07
N LYS A 179 10.82 -9.66 16.90
CA LYS A 179 11.02 -9.57 18.35
C LYS A 179 12.44 -9.14 18.69
N ASN A 180 13.46 -9.75 18.08
CA ASN A 180 14.85 -9.38 18.29
C ASN A 180 15.14 -7.95 17.80
N ILE A 181 14.57 -7.53 16.67
CA ILE A 181 14.69 -6.16 16.13
C ILE A 181 14.04 -5.13 17.06
N VAL A 182 12.81 -5.40 17.53
CA VAL A 182 12.10 -4.55 18.51
C VAL A 182 12.89 -4.42 19.82
N THR A 183 13.67 -5.44 20.16
CA THR A 183 14.49 -5.49 21.38
C THR A 183 15.91 -4.92 21.17
N SER A 184 16.42 -4.89 19.94
CA SER A 184 17.80 -4.47 19.61
C SER A 184 17.92 -3.08 18.97
N HIS A 185 16.85 -2.54 18.38
CA HIS A 185 16.83 -1.18 17.82
C HIS A 185 16.52 -0.12 18.88
N PRO A 186 16.89 1.15 18.65
CA PRO A 186 16.56 2.24 19.58
C PRO A 186 15.06 2.38 19.77
N ARG A 187 14.66 2.81 20.97
CA ARG A 187 13.27 3.07 21.38
C ARG A 187 12.46 3.85 20.32
N ASN A 188 13.07 4.85 19.69
CA ASN A 188 12.46 5.70 18.65
C ASN A 188 12.02 4.91 17.41
N PHE A 189 12.85 3.96 16.94
CA PHE A 189 12.54 3.13 15.78
C PHE A 189 11.36 2.20 16.06
N THR A 190 11.34 1.57 17.24
CA THR A 190 10.24 0.70 17.67
C THR A 190 8.92 1.46 17.81
N LEU A 191 8.94 2.67 18.38
CA LEU A 191 7.75 3.53 18.45
C LEU A 191 7.24 3.92 17.06
N LEU A 192 8.15 4.24 16.12
CA LEU A 192 7.79 4.55 14.75
C LEU A 192 7.16 3.33 14.03
N LEU A 193 7.73 2.13 14.20
CA LEU A 193 7.15 0.89 13.68
C LEU A 193 5.75 0.63 14.25
N PHE A 194 5.55 0.85 15.55
CA PHE A 194 4.24 0.69 16.18
C PHE A 194 3.22 1.69 15.62
N SER A 195 3.63 2.94 15.38
CA SER A 195 2.80 3.94 14.69
C SER A 195 2.41 3.50 13.27
N PHE A 196 3.32 2.86 12.52
CA PHE A 196 2.98 2.28 11.21
C PHE A 196 1.94 1.16 11.29
N VAL A 197 1.98 0.29 12.31
CA VAL A 197 0.93 -0.72 12.52
C VAL A 197 -0.41 -0.05 12.74
N LEU A 198 -0.49 0.87 13.70
CA LEU A 198 -1.74 1.53 14.09
C LEU A 198 -2.37 2.32 12.95
N THR A 199 -1.56 3.08 12.23
CA THR A 199 -2.03 3.90 11.11
C THR A 199 -2.46 3.03 9.91
N SER A 200 -1.78 1.92 9.67
CA SER A 200 -2.18 0.96 8.64
C SER A 200 -3.43 0.16 9.02
N LEU A 201 -3.57 -0.20 10.30
CA LEU A 201 -4.78 -0.80 10.87
C LEU A 201 -5.98 0.12 10.67
N ALA A 202 -5.86 1.38 11.11
CA ALA A 202 -6.89 2.39 11.01
C ALA A 202 -7.32 2.65 9.55
N SER A 203 -6.35 2.82 8.64
CA SER A 203 -6.63 3.13 7.22
C SER A 203 -7.42 2.05 6.45
N SER A 204 -7.58 0.87 7.03
CA SER A 204 -8.35 -0.22 6.42
C SER A 204 -9.85 0.08 6.33
N ASP A 205 -10.36 1.02 7.14
CA ASP A 205 -11.74 1.52 7.12
C ASP A 205 -12.14 2.15 5.78
N THR A 206 -11.18 2.69 5.02
CA THR A 206 -11.38 3.34 3.73
C THR A 206 -12.11 2.46 2.72
N LYS A 207 -11.91 1.13 2.81
CA LYS A 207 -12.56 0.13 1.95
C LYS A 207 -14.07 0.06 2.19
N LEU A 208 -14.52 0.42 3.39
CA LEU A 208 -15.92 0.40 3.81
C LEU A 208 -16.61 1.73 3.52
N LEU A 209 -15.89 2.77 3.08
CA LEU A 209 -16.44 4.11 2.93
C LEU A 209 -17.64 4.18 1.97
N VAL A 210 -17.60 3.44 0.84
CA VAL A 210 -18.74 3.35 -0.08
C VAL A 210 -19.96 2.74 0.61
N GLN A 211 -19.75 1.63 1.33
CA GLN A 211 -20.79 0.89 2.03
C GLN A 211 -21.40 1.71 3.16
N TYR A 212 -20.55 2.43 3.90
CA TYR A 212 -20.93 3.41 4.90
C TYR A 212 -21.83 4.50 4.34
N ILE A 213 -21.42 5.14 3.23
CA ILE A 213 -22.19 6.22 2.61
C ILE A 213 -23.57 5.71 2.16
N SER A 214 -23.59 4.55 1.51
CA SER A 214 -24.82 3.92 1.01
C SER A 214 -25.76 3.53 2.15
N ALA A 215 -25.26 2.84 3.18
CA ALA A 215 -26.10 2.39 4.28
C ALA A 215 -26.65 3.55 5.13
N ARG A 216 -25.80 4.55 5.44
CA ARG A 216 -26.15 5.65 6.35
C ARG A 216 -26.99 6.74 5.69
N TYR A 217 -26.67 7.12 4.46
CA TYR A 217 -27.33 8.25 3.77
C TYR A 217 -28.30 7.81 2.68
N LYS A 218 -28.45 6.49 2.44
CA LYS A 218 -29.26 5.91 1.37
C LYS A 218 -28.87 6.43 -0.02
N TRP A 219 -27.62 6.84 -0.17
CA TRP A 219 -27.05 7.23 -1.46
C TRP A 219 -26.74 5.99 -2.30
N THR A 220 -26.92 6.10 -3.60
CA THR A 220 -26.54 5.02 -4.52
C THR A 220 -25.02 4.80 -4.48
N PHE A 221 -24.58 3.58 -4.80
CA PHE A 221 -23.15 3.26 -4.91
C PHE A 221 -22.43 4.16 -5.92
N ALA A 222 -23.11 4.54 -7.01
CA ALA A 222 -22.61 5.51 -7.99
C ALA A 222 -22.40 6.91 -7.37
N ALA A 223 -23.37 7.43 -6.61
CA ALA A 223 -23.24 8.72 -5.94
C ALA A 223 -22.09 8.73 -4.91
N ALA A 224 -21.95 7.64 -4.14
CA ALA A 224 -20.84 7.47 -3.22
C ALA A 224 -19.48 7.40 -3.94
N GLY A 225 -19.42 6.74 -5.10
CA GLY A 225 -18.20 6.66 -5.90
C GLY A 225 -17.77 8.01 -6.51
N TYR A 226 -18.70 8.88 -6.89
CA TYR A 226 -18.38 10.27 -7.27
C TYR A 226 -17.73 11.03 -6.12
N LEU A 227 -18.25 10.87 -4.90
CA LEU A 227 -17.66 11.50 -3.71
C LEU A 227 -16.23 10.99 -3.47
N ILE A 228 -15.98 9.69 -3.63
CA ILE A 228 -14.63 9.10 -3.54
C ILE A 228 -13.69 9.63 -4.62
N SER A 229 -14.20 9.89 -5.83
CA SER A 229 -13.44 10.54 -6.89
C SER A 229 -12.99 11.95 -6.45
N GLY A 230 -13.88 12.71 -5.79
CA GLY A 230 -13.54 13.99 -5.19
C GLY A 230 -12.43 13.87 -4.12
N LYS A 231 -12.49 12.84 -3.26
CA LYS A 231 -11.42 12.53 -2.31
C LYS A 231 -10.08 12.26 -3.03
N ALA A 232 -10.11 11.52 -4.13
CA ALA A 232 -8.92 11.21 -4.92
C ALA A 232 -8.28 12.48 -5.53
N VAL A 233 -9.10 13.45 -5.97
CA VAL A 233 -8.62 14.77 -6.42
C VAL A 233 -7.88 15.50 -5.30
N VAL A 234 -8.42 15.53 -4.07
CA VAL A 234 -7.75 16.15 -2.92
C VAL A 234 -6.40 15.48 -2.66
N ASN A 235 -6.35 14.15 -2.62
CA ASN A 235 -5.10 13.40 -2.44
C ASN A 235 -4.09 13.73 -3.54
N PHE A 236 -4.53 13.80 -4.80
CA PHE A 236 -3.68 14.17 -5.93
C PHE A 236 -3.11 15.58 -5.78
N THR A 237 -3.95 16.57 -5.47
CA THR A 237 -3.51 17.95 -5.26
C THR A 237 -2.50 18.04 -4.12
N LEU A 238 -2.75 17.33 -3.02
CA LEU A 238 -1.86 17.25 -1.88
C LEU A 238 -0.50 16.67 -2.26
N LEU A 239 -0.47 15.50 -2.89
CA LEU A 239 0.74 14.78 -3.26
C LEU A 239 1.56 15.50 -4.34
N THR A 240 0.89 16.14 -5.32
CA THR A 240 1.55 16.74 -6.49
C THR A 240 2.00 18.19 -6.24
N PHE A 241 1.23 18.98 -5.50
CA PHE A 241 1.52 20.42 -5.37
C PHE A 241 1.92 20.83 -3.96
N ILE A 242 1.23 20.33 -2.94
CA ILE A 242 1.41 20.80 -1.56
C ILE A 242 2.68 20.18 -0.97
N ILE A 243 2.80 18.85 -1.02
CA ILE A 243 3.94 18.14 -0.43
C ILE A 243 5.27 18.61 -1.03
N PRO A 244 5.46 18.70 -2.36
CA PRO A 244 6.73 19.18 -2.91
C PRO A 244 7.07 20.61 -2.48
N LYS A 245 6.08 21.49 -2.30
CA LYS A 245 6.29 22.86 -1.78
C LYS A 245 6.74 22.84 -0.33
N VAL A 246 6.10 22.04 0.53
CA VAL A 246 6.46 21.88 1.95
C VAL A 246 7.86 21.28 2.10
N LEU A 247 8.23 20.29 1.29
CA LEU A 247 9.57 19.69 1.32
C LEU A 247 10.64 20.63 0.75
N ARG A 248 10.29 21.54 -0.18
CA ARG A 248 11.24 22.50 -0.77
C ARG A 248 11.50 23.69 0.15
N SER A 249 10.49 24.17 0.88
CA SER A 249 10.67 25.27 1.83
C SER A 249 11.62 24.91 2.97
N ALA A 250 11.70 23.63 3.35
CA ALA A 250 12.66 23.13 4.33
C ALA A 250 14.13 23.16 3.85
N ARG A 251 14.40 23.31 2.54
CA ARG A 251 15.76 23.35 1.95
C ARG A 251 16.46 24.70 1.97
N LEU A 252 15.85 25.70 2.59
CA LEU A 252 16.40 27.05 2.65
C LEU A 252 17.30 27.29 3.89
N VAL A 253 17.56 26.25 4.70
CA VAL A 253 18.37 26.33 5.92
C VAL A 253 19.82 25.88 5.63
N PRO A 254 20.86 26.59 6.11
CA PRO A 254 22.27 26.20 5.95
C PRO A 254 22.66 24.87 6.65
N ASP A 255 23.73 24.24 6.15
CA ASP A 255 24.07 22.79 6.20
C ASP A 255 23.83 22.01 7.52
N GLU A 256 24.45 22.29 8.67
CA GLU A 256 24.26 21.39 9.84
C GLU A 256 22.89 21.55 10.53
N ALA A 257 22.33 22.76 10.48
CA ALA A 257 20.96 23.03 10.96
C ALA A 257 19.89 22.48 10.00
N TYR A 258 20.25 22.16 8.76
CA TYR A 258 19.33 21.66 7.74
C TYR A 258 18.77 20.28 8.08
N SER A 259 19.61 19.33 8.49
CA SER A 259 19.17 17.95 8.77
C SER A 259 18.19 17.91 9.96
N GLU A 260 18.52 18.63 11.04
CA GLU A 260 17.65 18.76 12.21
C GLU A 260 16.34 19.51 11.88
N ALA A 261 16.41 20.62 11.14
CA ALA A 261 15.22 21.39 10.76
C ALA A 261 14.28 20.60 9.83
N VAL A 262 14.83 19.78 8.93
CA VAL A 262 14.06 18.89 8.05
C VAL A 262 13.37 17.80 8.86
N ASP A 263 14.05 17.18 9.82
CA ASP A 263 13.46 16.16 10.68
C ASP A 263 12.35 16.72 11.57
N LYS A 264 12.57 17.89 12.19
CA LYS A 264 11.54 18.59 12.97
C LYS A 264 10.34 18.98 12.12
N SER A 265 10.58 19.51 10.92
CA SER A 265 9.51 19.83 9.97
C SER A 265 8.74 18.59 9.55
N ASN A 266 9.42 17.48 9.22
CA ASN A 266 8.77 16.22 8.86
C ASN A 266 7.98 15.62 10.03
N LEU A 267 8.49 15.71 11.26
CA LEU A 267 7.78 15.29 12.46
C LEU A 267 6.50 16.10 12.67
N LEU A 268 6.59 17.42 12.56
CA LEU A 268 5.46 18.35 12.69
C LEU A 268 4.43 18.15 11.59
N ASN A 269 4.87 17.96 10.33
CA ASN A 269 3.98 17.64 9.21
C ASN A 269 3.30 16.27 9.39
N ALA A 270 4.02 15.25 9.90
CA ALA A 270 3.43 13.96 10.24
C ALA A 270 2.38 14.09 11.35
N MET A 271 2.62 14.92 12.38
CA MET A 271 1.64 15.22 13.42
C MET A 271 0.39 15.89 12.85
N TYR A 272 0.54 16.87 11.94
CA TYR A 272 -0.61 17.47 11.27
C TYR A 272 -1.41 16.47 10.43
N CYS A 273 -0.74 15.57 9.71
CA CYS A 273 -1.42 14.49 8.98
C CYS A 273 -2.18 13.56 9.94
N LEU A 274 -1.58 13.18 11.08
CA LEU A 274 -2.24 12.36 12.09
C LEU A 274 -3.45 13.06 12.71
N LEU A 275 -3.34 14.35 13.06
CA LEU A 275 -4.46 15.15 13.56
C LEU A 275 -5.59 15.22 12.53
N ALA A 276 -5.26 15.47 11.25
CA ALA A 276 -6.23 15.45 10.17
C ALA A 276 -6.89 14.06 10.03
N SER A 277 -6.16 12.95 10.20
CA SER A 277 -6.74 11.61 10.26
C SER A 277 -7.68 11.40 11.45
N VAL A 278 -7.33 11.86 12.65
CA VAL A 278 -8.18 11.76 13.85
C VAL A 278 -9.49 12.51 13.65
N PHE A 279 -9.42 13.80 13.32
CA PHE A 279 -10.59 14.65 13.13
C PHE A 279 -11.41 14.24 11.90
N GLY A 280 -10.75 13.83 10.83
CA GLY A 280 -11.40 13.32 9.63
C GLY A 280 -12.18 12.04 9.91
N ALA A 281 -11.56 11.05 10.57
CA ALA A 281 -12.21 9.78 10.91
C ALA A 281 -13.36 9.99 11.91
N LEU A 282 -13.16 10.80 12.95
CA LEU A 282 -14.20 11.13 13.92
C LEU A 282 -15.35 11.91 13.28
N GLY A 283 -15.04 12.87 12.41
CA GLY A 283 -16.01 13.61 11.62
C GLY A 283 -16.84 12.69 10.74
N ILE A 284 -16.21 11.72 10.05
CA ILE A 284 -16.92 10.70 9.27
C ILE A 284 -17.83 9.88 10.19
N ALA A 285 -17.35 9.43 11.36
CA ALA A 285 -18.09 8.58 12.29
C ALA A 285 -19.38 9.25 12.82
N VAL A 286 -19.30 10.54 13.15
CA VAL A 286 -20.40 11.29 13.79
C VAL A 286 -21.30 12.00 12.76
N ALA A 287 -20.85 12.18 11.52
CA ALA A 287 -21.60 12.84 10.47
C ALA A 287 -23.01 12.22 10.32
N SER A 288 -24.03 13.02 10.64
CA SER A 288 -25.44 12.61 10.55
C SER A 288 -26.08 13.04 9.24
N LYS A 289 -25.48 14.02 8.55
CA LYS A 289 -25.91 14.55 7.25
C LYS A 289 -24.75 14.58 6.27
N ILE A 290 -25.05 14.44 4.98
CA ILE A 290 -24.02 14.39 3.92
C ILE A 290 -23.15 15.65 3.88
N TRP A 291 -23.74 16.82 4.15
CA TRP A 291 -23.01 18.10 4.20
C TRP A 291 -21.93 18.13 5.28
N MET A 292 -22.06 17.33 6.34
CA MET A 292 -21.00 17.15 7.35
C MET A 292 -19.96 16.11 6.91
N LEU A 293 -20.38 15.09 6.15
CA LEU A 293 -19.50 14.04 5.65
C LEU A 293 -18.45 14.58 4.67
N ILE A 294 -18.88 15.39 3.71
CA ILE A 294 -18.01 15.90 2.62
C ILE A 294 -16.75 16.58 3.19
N PRO A 295 -16.83 17.60 4.07
CA PRO A 295 -15.65 18.23 4.64
C PRO A 295 -14.85 17.26 5.53
N ALA A 296 -15.50 16.41 6.33
CA ALA A 296 -14.80 15.42 7.16
C ALA A 296 -13.97 14.44 6.31
N MET A 297 -14.50 14.01 5.17
CA MET A 297 -13.81 13.12 4.25
C MET A 297 -12.62 13.79 3.55
N PHE A 298 -12.71 15.09 3.24
CA PHE A 298 -11.59 15.84 2.70
C PHE A 298 -10.50 16.09 3.75
N VAL A 299 -10.87 16.41 4.99
CA VAL A 299 -9.93 16.48 6.11
C VAL A 299 -9.24 15.12 6.32
N TYR A 300 -10.01 14.03 6.28
CA TYR A 300 -9.46 12.68 6.36
C TYR A 300 -8.48 12.36 5.21
N ALA A 301 -8.75 12.88 4.00
CA ALA A 301 -7.85 12.75 2.85
C ALA A 301 -6.49 13.40 3.09
N LEU A 302 -6.41 14.52 3.81
CA LEU A 302 -5.13 15.18 4.15
C LEU A 302 -4.18 14.25 4.94
N GLY A 303 -4.73 13.30 5.69
CA GLY A 303 -3.96 12.27 6.38
C GLY A 303 -3.22 11.29 5.46
N SER A 304 -3.57 11.19 4.17
CA SER A 304 -2.94 10.25 3.24
C SER A 304 -1.47 10.56 2.94
N ALA A 305 -1.02 11.79 3.24
CA ALA A 305 0.38 12.21 3.09
C ALA A 305 1.29 11.67 4.21
N LEU A 306 0.75 11.15 5.30
CA LEU A 306 1.51 10.67 6.46
C LEU A 306 2.68 9.71 6.10
N PRO A 307 2.50 8.71 5.21
CA PRO A 307 3.58 7.80 4.86
C PRO A 307 4.81 8.50 4.28
N ILE A 308 4.66 9.65 3.61
CA ILE A 308 5.78 10.36 2.99
C ILE A 308 6.69 10.95 4.06
N PHE A 309 6.10 11.64 5.05
CA PHE A 309 6.85 12.26 6.13
C PHE A 309 7.49 11.20 7.05
N THR A 310 6.72 10.17 7.41
CA THR A 310 7.20 9.07 8.27
C THR A 310 8.26 8.19 7.60
N LEU A 311 8.19 7.98 6.28
CA LEU A 311 9.26 7.32 5.52
C LEU A 311 10.52 8.20 5.39
N SER A 312 10.38 9.51 5.29
CA SER A 312 11.54 10.42 5.34
C SER A 312 12.25 10.34 6.69
N LEU A 313 11.50 10.27 7.79
CA LEU A 313 12.03 10.14 9.15
C LEU A 313 12.81 8.84 9.38
N LEU A 314 12.52 7.76 8.64
CA LEU A 314 13.32 6.53 8.73
C LEU A 314 14.75 6.69 8.23
N LYS A 315 15.01 7.69 7.39
CA LYS A 315 16.36 8.04 6.93
C LYS A 315 17.09 8.97 7.91
N SER A 316 16.42 9.46 8.94
CA SER A 316 17.02 10.32 9.95
C SER A 316 17.96 9.53 10.87
N PRO A 317 19.20 10.01 11.09
CA PRO A 317 20.13 9.45 12.08
C PRO A 317 19.59 9.46 13.51
N ALA A 318 18.62 10.34 13.82
CA ALA A 318 18.01 10.45 15.15
C ALA A 318 16.98 9.33 15.44
N ILE A 319 16.53 8.62 14.40
CA ILE A 319 15.49 7.59 14.49
C ILE A 319 16.06 6.21 14.19
N SER A 320 16.92 6.09 13.18
CA SER A 320 17.65 4.87 12.86
C SER A 320 19.15 5.13 13.00
N PRO A 321 19.82 4.66 14.08
CA PRO A 321 21.26 4.80 14.22
C PRO A 321 21.93 4.03 13.08
N GLN A 322 22.83 4.70 12.36
CA GLN A 322 23.82 4.01 11.53
C GLN A 322 24.70 3.21 12.48
N GLN A 323 24.45 1.91 12.58
CA GLN A 323 25.28 1.03 13.38
C GLN A 323 26.71 1.11 12.85
N THR A 324 27.61 1.59 13.70
CA THR A 324 28.95 2.11 13.35
C THR A 324 30.00 1.00 13.13
N ASP A 325 29.62 -0.15 12.59
CA ASP A 325 30.58 -1.24 12.35
C ASP A 325 30.59 -1.70 10.89
N ILE A 326 31.60 -1.19 10.18
CA ILE A 326 32.49 -1.93 9.27
C ILE A 326 31.82 -2.63 8.04
N THR A 327 32.07 -2.02 6.87
CA THR A 327 32.14 -2.67 5.54
C THR A 327 30.94 -3.52 5.10
N THR A 328 29.71 -3.05 5.28
CA THR A 328 28.56 -3.57 4.51
C THR A 328 27.86 -2.42 3.82
N ASN A 329 27.53 -2.61 2.54
CA ASN A 329 27.05 -1.57 1.65
C ASN A 329 25.84 -0.85 2.25
N THR A 330 25.90 0.48 2.44
CA THR A 330 24.83 1.32 3.02
C THR A 330 23.46 1.07 2.39
N SER A 331 23.43 0.67 1.11
CA SER A 331 22.22 0.30 0.35
C SER A 331 21.51 -0.94 0.89
N GLU A 332 22.22 -1.92 1.43
CA GLU A 332 21.64 -3.17 1.96
C GLU A 332 20.86 -2.91 3.25
N ILE A 333 21.42 -2.09 4.14
CA ILE A 333 20.81 -1.71 5.42
C ILE A 333 19.52 -0.89 5.20
N GLU A 334 19.56 0.09 4.28
CA GLU A 334 18.36 0.88 3.91
C GLU A 334 17.23 0.00 3.36
N ASN A 335 17.58 -0.97 2.51
CA ASN A 335 16.62 -1.92 1.94
C ASN A 335 16.00 -2.82 3.02
N HIS A 336 16.76 -3.20 4.05
CA HIS A 336 16.24 -3.97 5.18
C HIS A 336 15.22 -3.17 6.02
N VAL A 337 15.54 -1.92 6.37
CA VAL A 337 14.63 -1.05 7.15
C VAL A 337 13.32 -0.80 6.39
N PHE A 338 13.39 -0.46 5.11
CA PHE A 338 12.20 -0.26 4.29
C PHE A 338 11.36 -1.53 4.18
N SER A 339 12.00 -2.70 4.02
CA SER A 339 11.32 -3.99 3.99
C SER A 339 10.59 -4.29 5.29
N ILE A 340 11.20 -4.00 6.45
CA ILE A 340 10.57 -4.15 7.77
C ILE A 340 9.33 -3.26 7.87
N VAL A 341 9.44 -2.00 7.47
CA VAL A 341 8.31 -1.05 7.50
C VAL A 341 7.15 -1.54 6.65
N MET A 342 7.43 -2.03 5.45
CA MET A 342 6.41 -2.60 4.56
C MET A 342 5.76 -3.86 5.14
N LEU A 343 6.53 -4.74 5.81
CA LEU A 343 5.99 -5.90 6.52
C LEU A 343 5.05 -5.49 7.65
N VAL A 344 5.46 -4.52 8.46
CA VAL A 344 4.70 -4.02 9.62
C VAL A 344 3.39 -3.35 9.17
N LYS A 345 3.42 -2.53 8.10
CA LYS A 345 2.20 -1.98 7.48
C LYS A 345 1.30 -3.07 6.93
N THR A 346 1.87 -4.07 6.26
CA THR A 346 1.10 -5.20 5.72
C THR A 346 0.40 -5.94 6.85
N ALA A 347 1.10 -6.24 7.95
CA ALA A 347 0.52 -6.83 9.16
C ALA A 347 -0.62 -5.97 9.74
N GLY A 348 -0.41 -4.66 9.88
CA GLY A 348 -1.45 -3.72 10.30
C GLY A 348 -2.69 -3.77 9.41
N SER A 349 -2.53 -3.75 8.09
CA SER A 349 -3.68 -3.85 7.15
C SER A 349 -4.36 -5.23 7.15
N LEU A 350 -3.59 -6.30 7.39
CA LEU A 350 -4.10 -7.66 7.45
C LEU A 350 -4.95 -7.89 8.69
N LEU A 351 -4.60 -7.27 9.81
CA LEU A 351 -5.40 -7.24 11.03
C LEU A 351 -6.56 -6.25 10.90
N GLY A 352 -6.33 -5.12 10.23
CA GLY A 352 -7.28 -4.02 10.12
C GLY A 352 -8.48 -4.35 9.25
N ALA A 353 -8.26 -4.98 8.10
CA ALA A 353 -9.35 -5.34 7.19
C ALA A 353 -10.45 -6.21 7.84
N PRO A 354 -10.15 -7.36 8.49
CA PRO A 354 -11.17 -8.16 9.16
C PRO A 354 -11.74 -7.43 10.37
N LEU A 355 -10.92 -6.74 11.17
CA LEU A 355 -11.38 -5.99 12.34
C LEU A 355 -12.42 -4.93 11.94
N MET A 356 -12.11 -4.10 10.95
CA MET A 356 -13.03 -3.07 10.44
C MET A 356 -14.30 -3.69 9.86
N ALA A 357 -14.21 -4.83 9.17
CA ALA A 357 -15.37 -5.56 8.69
C ALA A 357 -16.25 -6.09 9.83
N THR A 358 -15.66 -6.61 10.92
CA THR A 358 -16.43 -7.05 12.09
C THR A 358 -17.11 -5.88 12.80
N LEU A 359 -16.41 -4.75 12.96
CA LEU A 359 -16.99 -3.52 13.52
C LEU A 359 -18.11 -2.98 12.64
N TRP A 360 -17.99 -3.13 11.32
CA TRP A 360 -19.05 -2.75 10.38
C TRP A 360 -20.30 -3.62 10.53
N VAL A 361 -20.13 -4.95 10.58
CA VAL A 361 -21.25 -5.89 10.78
C VAL A 361 -21.91 -5.67 12.15
N TYR A 362 -21.13 -5.43 13.19
CA TYR A 362 -21.64 -5.09 14.51
C TYR A 362 -22.33 -3.72 14.54
N GLY A 363 -21.80 -2.74 13.80
CA GLY A 363 -22.45 -1.44 13.61
C GLY A 363 -23.81 -1.57 12.94
N LEU A 364 -23.93 -2.46 11.95
CA LEU A 364 -25.19 -2.75 11.27
C LEU A 364 -26.24 -3.37 12.20
N SER A 365 -25.85 -4.24 13.14
CA SER A 365 -26.80 -4.87 14.06
C SER A 365 -27.33 -3.92 15.14
N LEU A 366 -26.57 -2.88 15.48
CA LEU A 366 -26.94 -1.85 16.45
C LEU A 366 -27.76 -0.69 15.84
N GLY A 367 -27.93 -0.66 14.52
CA GLY A 367 -28.72 0.35 13.80
C GLY A 367 -27.96 1.63 13.42
N ASP A 368 -28.71 2.63 12.94
CA ASP A 368 -28.17 3.77 12.18
C ASP A 368 -27.14 4.63 12.93
N VAL A 369 -27.24 4.74 14.25
CA VAL A 369 -26.30 5.55 15.08
C VAL A 369 -24.91 4.90 15.14
N SER A 370 -24.85 3.57 15.02
CA SER A 370 -23.64 2.77 15.20
C SER A 370 -22.85 2.54 13.90
N LEU A 371 -23.38 2.96 12.75
CA LEU A 371 -22.75 2.77 11.44
C LEU A 371 -21.35 3.42 11.34
N GLY A 372 -21.06 4.42 12.18
CA GLY A 372 -19.76 5.09 12.25
C GLY A 372 -18.67 4.33 13.02
N MET A 373 -18.97 3.15 13.59
CA MET A 373 -18.05 2.41 14.47
C MET A 373 -16.64 2.16 13.89
N PRO A 374 -16.48 1.68 12.64
CA PRO A 374 -15.14 1.49 12.07
C PRO A 374 -14.30 2.77 12.08
N PHE A 375 -14.91 3.90 11.71
CA PHE A 375 -14.24 5.21 11.66
C PHE A 375 -13.96 5.78 13.06
N PHE A 376 -14.85 5.52 14.02
CA PHE A 376 -14.61 5.88 15.42
C PHE A 376 -13.40 5.11 15.99
N PHE A 377 -13.34 3.80 15.73
CA PHE A 377 -12.20 2.97 16.12
C PHE A 377 -10.91 3.42 15.43
N SER A 378 -10.96 3.73 14.13
CA SER A 378 -9.82 4.34 13.42
C SER A 378 -9.33 5.62 14.10
N SER A 379 -10.23 6.50 14.53
CA SER A 379 -9.86 7.73 15.24
C SER A 379 -9.13 7.44 16.56
N ILE A 380 -9.55 6.42 17.31
CA ILE A 380 -8.83 5.95 18.50
C ILE A 380 -7.43 5.46 18.13
N CYS A 381 -7.30 4.61 17.11
CA CYS A 381 -5.99 4.12 16.65
C CYS A 381 -5.06 5.25 16.21
N TYR A 382 -5.57 6.25 15.48
CA TYR A 382 -4.79 7.44 15.11
C TYR A 382 -4.40 8.28 16.33
N THR A 383 -5.28 8.40 17.33
CA THR A 383 -4.98 9.12 18.58
C THR A 383 -3.87 8.41 19.38
N VAL A 384 -3.94 7.08 19.49
CA VAL A 384 -2.86 6.27 20.08
C VAL A 384 -1.58 6.43 19.27
N ALA A 385 -1.66 6.47 17.94
CA ALA A 385 -0.51 6.71 17.09
C ALA A 385 0.11 8.10 17.34
N ILE A 386 -0.68 9.16 17.54
CA ILE A 386 -0.19 10.49 17.96
C ILE A 386 0.54 10.38 19.29
N TRP A 387 -0.06 9.72 20.29
CA TRP A 387 0.57 9.56 21.59
C TRP A 387 1.93 8.86 21.48
N VAL A 388 2.00 7.76 20.71
CA VAL A 388 3.24 7.04 20.42
C VAL A 388 4.25 7.95 19.71
N PHE A 389 3.80 8.75 18.75
CA PHE A 389 4.64 9.64 17.96
C PHE A 389 5.22 10.80 18.78
N CYS A 390 4.44 11.36 19.71
CA CYS A 390 4.91 12.39 20.65
C CYS A 390 5.97 11.88 21.64
N ASN A 391 6.04 10.56 21.86
CA ASN A 391 7.06 9.94 22.71
C ASN A 391 8.37 9.65 21.96
N ILE A 392 8.48 10.00 20.67
CA ILE A 392 9.71 9.89 19.89
C ILE A 392 10.62 11.07 20.25
N GLU A 393 11.73 10.78 20.94
CA GLU A 393 12.68 11.80 21.40
C GLU A 393 13.68 12.12 20.28
N VAL A 394 13.40 13.12 19.44
CA VAL A 394 14.32 13.57 18.36
C VAL A 394 15.37 14.56 18.88
N ASP A 395 14.99 15.43 19.82
CA ASP A 395 15.84 16.52 20.33
C ASP A 395 17.06 16.03 21.13
N ARG A 396 16.97 14.86 21.77
CA ARG A 396 18.03 14.32 22.63
C ARG A 396 19.26 13.87 21.85
N TYR A 397 19.09 13.49 20.58
CA TYR A 397 20.18 13.11 19.69
C TYR A 397 21.02 14.33 19.30
N TRP A 398 20.37 15.41 18.86
CA TRP A 398 21.07 16.62 18.38
C TRP A 398 21.73 17.40 19.52
N MET A 399 21.14 17.43 20.72
CA MET A 399 21.77 18.00 21.92
C MET A 399 22.97 17.19 22.44
N SER A 400 23.15 15.94 22.00
CA SER A 400 24.24 15.07 22.43
C SER A 400 25.44 15.05 21.49
N ARG A 401 25.40 15.80 20.37
CA ARG A 401 26.58 16.02 19.52
C ARG A 401 27.44 17.13 20.15
N PRO A 402 28.76 16.87 20.36
CA PRO A 402 29.67 17.84 20.94
C PRO A 402 29.91 19.05 20.05
#